data_AF-A0AB39PM70-F1
#
_entry.id   AF-A0AB39PM70-F1
#
_cell.length_a   1.000
_cell.length_b   1.000
_cell.length_c   1.000
_cell.angle_alpha   90.00
_cell.angle_beta   90.00
_cell.angle_gamma   90.00
#
_symmetry.space_group_name_H-M   'P 1'
#
loop_
_entity.id
_entity.type
_entity.pdbx_description
1 polymer ?
#
loop_
_entity_poly.entity_id
_entity_poly.type
_entity_poly.pdbx_seq_one_letter_code
_entity_poly.pdbx_strand_id
1 'polypeptide(L)'
;MIWYGLLVAAVVVERVAELVVARRNERWSTARGATETGQGHYPAMVALHTGLLAACPAEVWLADRPFVPALAWPMLAVLVGAQALRWWCIHTLGPRWNTRVIVVPGLPLVTGGPYRWRWLRHPNYVAVVAEGVALPLVHTAWVTAAVFTALNAALLTVRIRCENRALTAATTPTTPAPA
;
A
#
# COMPACT_ATOMS: atom_id res chain seq x y z
N MET A 1 10.00 -20.92 -13.22
CA MET A 1 9.43 -19.90 -14.13
C MET A 1 7.90 -19.80 -14.04
N ILE A 2 7.13 -20.83 -14.38
CA ILE A 2 5.65 -20.79 -14.35
C ILE A 2 5.10 -20.43 -12.97
N TRP A 3 5.63 -21.06 -11.91
CA TRP A 3 5.18 -20.80 -10.53
C TRP A 3 5.36 -19.35 -10.09
N TYR A 4 6.43 -18.66 -10.53
CA TYR A 4 6.67 -17.27 -10.20
C TYR A 4 5.69 -16.35 -10.94
N GLY A 5 5.38 -16.66 -12.19
CA GLY A 5 4.29 -16.01 -12.93
C GLY A 5 2.94 -16.16 -12.22
N LEU A 6 2.64 -17.36 -11.69
CA LEU A 6 1.43 -17.60 -10.89
C LEU A 6 1.43 -16.80 -9.59
N LEU A 7 2.59 -16.67 -8.91
CA LEU A 7 2.72 -15.84 -7.71
C LEU A 7 2.42 -14.37 -8.04
N VAL A 8 3.03 -13.83 -9.09
CA VAL A 8 2.78 -12.44 -9.54
C VAL A 8 1.30 -12.28 -9.93
N ALA A 9 0.71 -13.24 -10.63
CA ALA A 9 -0.70 -13.22 -10.99
C ALA A 9 -1.61 -13.22 -9.75
N ALA A 10 -1.28 -13.98 -8.71
CA ALA A 10 -2.00 -13.96 -7.44
C ALA A 10 -1.96 -12.57 -6.79
N VAL A 11 -0.79 -11.91 -6.79
CA VAL A 11 -0.67 -10.53 -6.29
C VAL A 11 -1.48 -9.56 -7.15
N VAL A 12 -1.52 -9.74 -8.48
CA VAL A 12 -2.38 -8.92 -9.37
C VAL A 12 -3.86 -9.07 -8.99
N VAL A 13 -4.33 -10.30 -8.78
CA VAL A 13 -5.72 -10.56 -8.36
C VAL A 13 -6.01 -9.89 -7.02
N GLU A 14 -5.10 -9.97 -6.06
CA GLU A 14 -5.21 -9.29 -4.77
C GLU A 14 -5.28 -7.76 -4.93
N ARG A 15 -4.46 -7.16 -5.79
CA ARG A 15 -4.48 -5.71 -6.09
C ARG A 15 -5.83 -5.30 -6.67
N VAL A 16 -6.43 -6.13 -7.52
CA VAL A 16 -7.79 -5.90 -8.05
C VAL A 16 -8.83 -5.98 -6.93
N ALA A 17 -8.77 -6.98 -6.06
CA ALA A 17 -9.67 -7.11 -4.92
C ALA A 17 -9.59 -5.88 -4.00
N GLU A 18 -8.39 -5.39 -3.74
CA GLU A 18 -8.14 -4.14 -3.00
C GLU A 18 -8.79 -2.92 -3.67
N LEU A 19 -8.69 -2.79 -4.99
CA LEU A 19 -9.35 -1.69 -5.71
C LEU A 19 -10.87 -1.78 -5.64
N VAL A 20 -11.44 -2.98 -5.66
CA VAL A 20 -12.88 -3.19 -5.47
C VAL A 20 -13.32 -2.75 -4.07
N VAL A 21 -12.57 -3.14 -3.03
CA VAL A 21 -12.83 -2.71 -1.65
C VAL A 21 -12.69 -1.19 -1.53
N ALA A 22 -11.65 -0.60 -2.12
CA ALA A 22 -11.42 0.84 -2.09
C ALA A 22 -12.58 1.61 -2.74
N ARG A 23 -13.07 1.16 -3.91
CA ARG A 23 -14.25 1.77 -4.56
C ARG A 23 -15.51 1.68 -3.72
N ARG A 24 -15.73 0.57 -3.02
CA ARG A 24 -16.87 0.42 -2.10
C ARG A 24 -16.77 1.38 -0.92
N ASN A 25 -15.58 1.49 -0.34
CA ASN A 25 -15.30 2.33 0.81
C ASN A 25 -15.31 3.83 0.46
N GLU A 26 -14.88 4.19 -0.76
CA GLU A 26 -15.01 5.53 -1.32
C GLU A 26 -16.46 5.99 -1.30
N ARG A 27 -17.39 5.19 -1.84
CA ARG A 27 -18.83 5.51 -1.84
C ARG A 27 -19.37 5.73 -0.41
N TRP A 28 -18.96 4.88 0.53
CA TRP A 28 -19.34 5.02 1.94
C TRP A 28 -18.83 6.32 2.56
N SER A 29 -17.61 6.73 2.19
CA SER A 29 -16.93 7.92 2.72
C SER A 29 -17.50 9.20 2.10
N THR A 30 -17.71 9.23 0.78
CA THR A 30 -18.32 10.36 0.07
C THR A 30 -19.73 10.65 0.58
N ALA A 31 -20.53 9.61 0.87
CA ALA A 31 -21.84 9.76 1.48
C ALA A 31 -21.83 10.41 2.88
N ARG A 32 -20.65 10.55 3.50
CA ARG A 32 -20.42 11.16 4.81
C ARG A 32 -19.64 12.47 4.73
N GLY A 33 -19.56 13.08 3.54
CA GLY A 33 -18.88 14.35 3.33
C GLY A 33 -17.36 14.24 3.37
N ALA A 34 -16.79 13.09 2.98
CA ALA A 34 -15.35 12.94 2.93
C ALA A 34 -14.70 13.91 1.94
N THR A 35 -13.51 14.39 2.31
CA THR A 35 -12.64 15.18 1.45
C THR A 35 -11.52 14.30 0.90
N GLU A 36 -11.30 14.38 -0.41
CA GLU A 36 -10.16 13.72 -1.06
C GLU A 36 -8.98 14.69 -1.13
N THR A 37 -7.79 14.22 -0.78
CA THR A 37 -6.54 14.97 -0.87
C THR A 37 -5.47 14.14 -1.59
N GLY A 38 -4.44 14.80 -2.11
CA GLY A 38 -3.30 14.08 -2.71
C GLY A 38 -3.56 13.46 -4.09
N GLN A 39 -4.60 13.89 -4.81
CA GLN A 39 -4.93 13.37 -6.15
C GLN A 39 -3.74 13.38 -7.12
N GLY A 40 -2.86 14.39 -7.03
CA GLY A 40 -1.72 14.55 -7.94
C GLY A 40 -0.68 13.41 -7.90
N HIS A 41 -0.48 12.75 -6.76
CA HIS A 41 0.50 11.66 -6.65
C HIS A 41 -0.11 10.26 -6.84
N TYR A 42 -1.45 10.14 -6.94
CA TYR A 42 -2.12 8.86 -7.09
C TYR A 42 -1.80 8.16 -8.42
N PRO A 43 -1.80 8.83 -9.59
CA PRO A 43 -1.39 8.20 -10.85
C PRO A 43 0.04 7.65 -10.80
N ALA A 44 0.97 8.38 -10.17
CA ALA A 44 2.34 7.92 -9.99
C ALA A 44 2.42 6.65 -9.12
N MET A 45 1.57 6.54 -8.09
CA MET A 45 1.45 5.31 -7.29
C MET A 45 0.97 4.13 -8.13
N VAL A 46 -0.08 4.31 -8.92
CA VAL A 46 -0.62 3.27 -9.79
C VAL A 46 0.42 2.83 -10.81
N ALA A 47 1.10 3.79 -11.45
CA ALA A 47 2.16 3.50 -12.42
C ALA A 47 3.32 2.73 -11.79
N LEU A 48 3.77 3.13 -10.59
CA LEU A 48 4.86 2.47 -9.90
C LEU A 48 4.53 1.02 -9.52
N HIS A 49 3.34 0.76 -8.98
CA HIS A 49 2.94 -0.60 -8.55
C HIS A 49 2.60 -1.49 -9.75
N THR A 50 2.00 -0.93 -10.80
CA THR A 50 1.80 -1.66 -12.06
C THR A 50 3.14 -2.00 -12.71
N GLY A 51 4.07 -1.03 -12.70
CA GLY A 51 5.44 -1.20 -13.16
C GLY A 51 6.18 -2.28 -12.39
N LEU A 52 6.05 -2.34 -11.06
CA LEU A 52 6.60 -3.43 -10.24
C LEU A 52 6.12 -4.80 -10.72
N LEU A 53 4.79 -4.96 -10.85
CA LEU A 53 4.19 -6.24 -11.24
C LEU A 53 4.60 -6.70 -12.63
N ALA A 54 4.82 -5.75 -13.56
CA ALA A 54 5.31 -6.05 -14.90
C ALA A 54 6.84 -6.31 -14.92
N ALA A 55 7.61 -5.51 -14.18
CA ALA A 55 9.06 -5.60 -14.12
C ALA A 55 9.55 -6.88 -13.44
N CYS A 56 8.84 -7.36 -12.40
CA CYS A 56 9.16 -8.60 -11.70
C CYS A 56 9.33 -9.81 -12.65
N PRO A 57 8.33 -10.23 -13.44
CA PRO A 57 8.50 -11.31 -14.40
C PRO A 57 9.43 -10.92 -15.56
N ALA A 58 9.38 -9.67 -16.03
CA ALA A 58 10.22 -9.22 -17.15
C ALA A 58 11.72 -9.33 -16.82
N GLU A 59 12.18 -8.84 -15.67
CA GLU A 59 13.58 -8.97 -15.26
C GLU A 59 13.98 -10.43 -15.12
N VAL A 60 13.12 -11.25 -14.51
CA VAL A 60 13.41 -12.67 -14.29
C VAL A 60 13.58 -13.41 -15.62
N TRP A 61 12.76 -13.08 -16.62
CA TRP A 61 12.79 -13.75 -17.92
C TRP A 61 13.89 -13.19 -18.83
N LEU A 62 14.05 -11.86 -18.88
CA LEU A 62 14.99 -11.21 -19.80
C LEU A 62 16.45 -11.30 -19.32
N ALA A 63 16.68 -11.31 -18.00
CA ALA A 63 18.01 -11.39 -17.41
C ALA A 63 18.35 -12.79 -16.86
N ASP A 64 17.53 -13.81 -17.19
CA ASP A 64 17.67 -15.20 -16.77
C ASP A 64 18.02 -15.34 -15.27
N ARG A 65 17.24 -14.65 -14.42
CA ARG A 65 17.57 -14.52 -13.01
C ARG A 65 17.52 -15.89 -12.32
N PRO A 66 18.57 -16.29 -11.57
CA PRO A 66 18.59 -17.59 -10.93
C PRO A 66 17.58 -17.66 -9.78
N PHE A 67 17.00 -18.84 -9.61
CA PHE A 67 16.24 -19.14 -8.41
C PHE A 67 17.18 -19.61 -7.30
N VAL A 68 17.24 -18.86 -6.20
CA VAL A 68 18.07 -19.19 -5.04
C VAL A 68 17.15 -19.50 -3.85
N PRO A 69 16.92 -20.78 -3.51
CA PRO A 69 15.95 -21.17 -2.48
C PRO A 69 16.19 -20.50 -1.11
N ALA A 70 17.46 -20.33 -0.73
CA ALA A 70 17.85 -19.69 0.53
C ALA A 70 17.42 -18.21 0.63
N LEU A 71 17.26 -17.52 -0.50
CA LEU A 71 16.68 -16.17 -0.54
C LEU A 71 15.16 -16.23 -0.77
N ALA A 72 14.72 -17.12 -1.66
CA ALA A 72 13.34 -17.19 -2.11
C ALA A 72 12.37 -17.51 -0.97
N TRP A 73 12.67 -18.50 -0.12
CA TRP A 73 11.75 -18.90 0.95
C TRP A 73 11.58 -17.83 2.03
N PRO A 74 12.64 -17.18 2.54
CA PRO A 74 12.48 -16.03 3.42
C PRO A 74 11.70 -14.89 2.77
N MET A 75 11.97 -14.55 1.50
CA MET A 75 11.26 -13.48 0.81
C MET A 75 9.79 -13.85 0.59
N LEU A 76 9.47 -15.11 0.29
CA LEU A 76 8.09 -15.56 0.20
C LEU A 76 7.38 -15.44 1.55
N ALA A 77 8.03 -15.78 2.66
CA ALA A 77 7.48 -15.60 4.00
C ALA A 77 7.23 -14.12 4.31
N VAL A 78 8.15 -13.22 3.94
CA VAL A 78 7.96 -11.77 4.07
C VAL A 78 6.78 -11.30 3.21
N LEU A 79 6.65 -11.78 1.97
CA LEU A 79 5.55 -11.44 1.07
C LEU A 79 4.20 -11.87 1.66
N VAL A 80 4.09 -13.10 2.16
CA VAL A 80 2.87 -13.60 2.82
C VAL A 80 2.56 -12.77 4.08
N GLY A 81 3.57 -12.47 4.89
CA GLY A 81 3.42 -11.61 6.07
C GLY A 81 2.95 -10.20 5.72
N ALA A 82 3.45 -9.64 4.60
CA ALA A 82 3.02 -8.35 4.08
C ALA A 82 1.54 -8.36 3.68
N GLN A 83 1.07 -9.40 2.97
CA GLN A 83 -0.36 -9.52 2.63
C GLN A 83 -1.23 -9.70 3.86
N ALA A 84 -0.83 -10.54 4.82
CA ALA A 84 -1.56 -10.71 6.07
C ALA A 84 -1.69 -9.38 6.83
N LEU A 85 -0.60 -8.62 6.95
CA LEU A 85 -0.61 -7.30 7.57
C LEU A 85 -1.52 -6.31 6.83
N ARG A 86 -1.48 -6.33 5.50
CA ARG A 86 -2.32 -5.47 4.66
C ARG A 86 -3.80 -5.73 4.88
N TRP A 87 -4.23 -6.99 4.81
CA TRP A 87 -5.63 -7.36 5.04
C TRP A 87 -6.08 -7.12 6.47
N TRP A 88 -5.17 -7.25 7.44
CA TRP A 88 -5.45 -6.85 8.82
C TRP A 88 -5.68 -5.34 8.93
N CYS A 89 -4.90 -4.51 8.21
CA CYS A 89 -5.13 -3.06 8.13
C CYS A 89 -6.48 -2.74 7.49
N ILE A 90 -6.80 -3.38 6.35
CA ILE A 90 -8.07 -3.22 5.63
C ILE A 90 -9.25 -3.55 6.55
N HIS A 91 -9.21 -4.69 7.23
CA HIS A 91 -10.26 -5.08 8.17
C HIS A 91 -10.39 -4.13 9.35
N THR A 92 -9.26 -3.69 9.91
CA THR A 92 -9.25 -2.81 11.09
C THR A 92 -9.80 -1.43 10.78
N LEU A 93 -9.44 -0.86 9.62
CA LEU A 93 -9.95 0.44 9.17
C LEU A 93 -11.37 0.34 8.61
N GLY A 94 -11.77 -0.83 8.13
CA GLY A 94 -13.10 -1.11 7.62
C GLY A 94 -13.46 -0.15 6.47
N PRO A 95 -14.64 0.50 6.51
CA PRO A 95 -15.08 1.43 5.47
C PRO A 95 -14.21 2.67 5.27
N ARG A 96 -13.30 2.96 6.22
CA ARG A 96 -12.39 4.11 6.14
C ARG A 96 -11.13 3.82 5.34
N TRP A 97 -10.86 2.55 5.03
CA TRP A 97 -9.68 2.19 4.24
C TRP A 97 -9.88 2.57 2.77
N ASN A 98 -8.90 3.25 2.19
CA ASN A 98 -8.88 3.53 0.76
C ASN A 98 -7.44 3.59 0.23
N THR A 99 -7.28 3.34 -1.08
CA THR A 99 -6.00 3.56 -1.77
C THR A 99 -5.72 5.04 -2.02
N ARG A 100 -6.75 5.88 -2.06
CA ARG A 100 -6.70 7.35 -2.09
C ARG A 100 -6.70 7.91 -0.68
N VAL A 101 -6.20 9.13 -0.51
CA VAL A 101 -6.25 9.82 0.80
C VAL A 101 -7.61 10.48 0.94
N ILE A 102 -8.57 9.71 1.46
CA ILE A 102 -9.96 10.15 1.69
C ILE A 102 -10.19 10.23 3.19
N VAL A 103 -10.56 11.41 3.69
CA VAL A 103 -10.78 11.64 5.12
C VAL A 103 -12.20 12.13 5.35
N VAL A 104 -12.93 11.47 6.26
CA VAL A 104 -14.24 11.92 6.72
C VAL A 104 -14.04 12.86 7.92
N PRO A 105 -14.44 14.15 7.82
CA PRO A 105 -14.28 15.09 8.93
C PRO A 105 -14.99 14.63 10.21
N GLY A 106 -14.40 14.88 11.38
CA GLY A 106 -15.02 14.59 12.68
C GLY A 106 -15.01 13.12 13.12
N LEU A 107 -14.49 12.18 12.31
CA LEU A 107 -14.28 10.81 12.77
C LEU A 107 -12.97 10.68 13.57
N PRO A 108 -12.98 10.02 14.75
CA PRO A 108 -11.77 9.81 15.53
C PRO A 108 -10.82 8.84 14.80
N LEU A 109 -9.52 8.97 15.04
CA LEU A 109 -8.52 8.05 14.49
C LEU A 109 -8.75 6.62 14.97
N VAL A 110 -8.51 5.64 14.09
CA VAL A 110 -8.59 4.23 14.44
C VAL A 110 -7.32 3.82 15.17
N THR A 111 -7.47 3.29 16.39
CA THR A 111 -6.36 2.86 17.26
C THR A 111 -6.36 1.35 17.54
N GLY A 112 -7.24 0.59 16.88
CA GLY A 112 -7.34 -0.86 16.99
C GLY A 112 -6.36 -1.62 16.08
N GLY A 113 -6.38 -2.96 16.16
CA GLY A 113 -5.62 -3.83 15.25
C GLY A 113 -4.12 -3.51 15.22
N PRO A 114 -3.49 -3.38 14.04
CA PRO A 114 -2.07 -3.04 13.92
C PRO A 114 -1.77 -1.56 14.27
N TYR A 115 -2.80 -0.69 14.30
CA TYR A 115 -2.67 0.73 14.64
C TYR A 115 -2.53 0.99 16.15
N ARG A 116 -2.59 -0.05 16.99
CA ARG A 116 -2.32 0.06 18.43
C ARG A 116 -0.84 0.27 18.76
N TRP A 117 0.04 -0.13 17.85
CA TRP A 117 1.49 -0.03 18.05
C TRP A 117 1.94 1.41 17.86
N ARG A 118 2.28 2.07 18.98
CA ARG A 118 2.57 3.52 19.01
C ARG A 118 3.70 3.96 18.05
N TRP A 119 4.61 3.05 17.70
CA TRP A 119 5.71 3.31 16.76
C TRP A 119 5.34 3.06 15.29
N LEU A 120 4.25 2.35 15.00
CA LEU A 120 3.77 2.06 13.65
C LEU A 120 2.54 2.91 13.33
N ARG A 121 2.79 4.16 12.94
CA ARG A 121 1.72 5.09 12.53
C ARG A 121 1.00 4.62 11.26
N HIS A 122 1.73 3.94 10.37
CA HIS A 122 1.25 3.55 9.04
C HIS A 122 1.57 2.09 8.71
N PRO A 123 0.97 1.11 9.42
CA PRO A 123 1.26 -0.31 9.21
C PRO A 123 0.97 -0.79 7.79
N ASN A 124 0.01 -0.17 7.09
CA ASN A 124 -0.28 -0.47 5.69
C ASN A 124 0.91 -0.12 4.77
N TYR A 125 1.67 0.94 5.05
CA TYR A 125 2.85 1.27 4.25
C TYR A 125 4.03 0.34 4.51
N VAL A 126 4.12 -0.25 5.71
CA VAL A 126 5.08 -1.32 5.96
C VAL A 126 4.79 -2.52 5.08
N ALA A 127 3.53 -2.92 4.94
CA ALA A 127 3.14 -3.98 4.01
C ALA A 127 3.50 -3.65 2.56
N VAL A 128 3.28 -2.40 2.10
CA VAL A 128 3.66 -1.97 0.75
C VAL A 128 5.17 -2.06 0.50
N VAL A 129 5.99 -1.58 1.45
CA VAL A 129 7.45 -1.63 1.33
C VAL A 129 7.94 -3.08 1.35
N ALA A 130 7.41 -3.89 2.28
CA ALA A 130 7.77 -5.30 2.39
C ALA A 130 7.43 -6.09 1.13
N GLU A 131 6.22 -5.91 0.58
CA GLU A 131 5.81 -6.52 -0.70
C GLU A 131 6.73 -6.10 -1.84
N GLY A 132 7.02 -4.80 -1.97
CA GLY A 132 7.84 -4.25 -3.03
C GLY A 132 9.28 -4.76 -3.08
N VAL A 133 9.83 -5.11 -1.92
CA VAL A 133 11.15 -5.74 -1.81
C VAL A 133 11.04 -7.25 -1.99
N ALA A 134 10.10 -7.89 -1.31
CA ALA A 134 10.00 -9.33 -1.24
C ALA A 134 9.59 -9.96 -2.57
N LEU A 135 8.57 -9.42 -3.24
CA LEU A 135 8.04 -9.98 -4.48
C LEU A 135 9.14 -10.17 -5.55
N PRO A 136 9.94 -9.16 -5.92
CA PRO A 136 11.04 -9.34 -6.86
C PRO A 136 12.15 -10.28 -6.33
N LEU A 137 12.49 -10.18 -5.05
CA LEU A 137 13.59 -10.96 -4.48
C LEU A 137 13.26 -12.45 -4.30
N VAL A 138 11.98 -12.85 -4.32
CA VAL A 138 11.58 -14.26 -4.42
C VAL A 138 12.25 -14.96 -5.61
N HIS A 139 12.59 -14.24 -6.68
CA HIS A 139 13.33 -14.77 -7.83
C HIS A 139 14.55 -13.93 -8.20
N THR A 140 15.23 -13.36 -7.19
CA THR A 140 16.49 -12.59 -7.32
C THR A 140 16.44 -11.36 -8.24
N ALA A 141 15.26 -10.80 -8.52
CA ALA A 141 15.09 -9.60 -9.34
C ALA A 141 15.48 -8.30 -8.60
N TRP A 142 16.75 -8.21 -8.20
CA TRP A 142 17.25 -7.17 -7.32
C TRP A 142 17.23 -5.77 -7.96
N VAL A 143 17.26 -5.66 -9.29
CA VAL A 143 17.18 -4.36 -9.98
C VAL A 143 15.78 -3.79 -9.79
N THR A 144 14.75 -4.58 -10.05
CA THR A 144 13.35 -4.24 -9.82
C THR A 144 13.13 -3.89 -8.34
N ALA A 145 13.66 -4.68 -7.41
CA ALA A 145 13.57 -4.40 -5.98
C ALA A 145 14.20 -3.04 -5.61
N ALA A 146 15.41 -2.77 -6.08
CA ALA A 146 16.14 -1.54 -5.77
C ALA A 146 15.45 -0.29 -6.37
N VAL A 147 15.09 -0.35 -7.65
CA VAL A 147 14.42 0.75 -8.36
C VAL A 147 13.06 1.02 -7.75
N PHE A 148 12.26 -0.02 -7.49
CA PHE A 148 10.98 0.15 -6.82
C PHE A 148 11.16 0.77 -5.44
N THR A 149 12.10 0.28 -4.63
CA THR A 149 12.34 0.80 -3.29
C THR A 149 12.68 2.29 -3.31
N ALA A 150 13.58 2.72 -4.21
CA ALA A 150 13.97 4.12 -4.33
C ALA A 150 12.78 5.02 -4.74
N LEU A 151 12.03 4.63 -5.77
CA LEU A 151 10.88 5.38 -6.26
C LEU A 151 9.74 5.39 -5.22
N ASN A 152 9.50 4.25 -4.57
CA ASN A 152 8.46 4.10 -3.55
C ASN A 152 8.80 4.89 -2.30
N ALA A 153 10.07 5.01 -1.90
CA ALA A 153 10.48 5.84 -0.78
C ALA A 153 10.17 7.32 -1.03
N ALA A 154 10.47 7.84 -2.23
CA ALA A 154 10.14 9.21 -2.61
C ALA A 154 8.62 9.44 -2.61
N LEU A 155 7.87 8.52 -3.23
CA LEU A 155 6.42 8.60 -3.31
C LEU A 155 5.74 8.51 -1.94
N LEU A 156 6.12 7.53 -1.10
CA LEU A 156 5.57 7.36 0.24
C LEU A 156 5.87 8.55 1.14
N THR A 157 7.03 9.20 0.98
CA THR A 157 7.34 10.42 1.72
C THR A 157 6.32 11.53 1.42
N VAL A 158 5.99 11.75 0.16
CA VAL A 158 4.96 12.73 -0.24
C VAL A 158 3.59 12.31 0.29
N ARG A 159 3.23 11.04 0.13
CA ARG A 159 1.93 10.52 0.53
C ARG A 159 1.70 10.59 2.04
N ILE A 160 2.67 10.14 2.85
CA ILE A 160 2.60 10.17 4.32
C ILE A 160 2.46 11.61 4.82
N ARG A 161 3.18 12.57 4.22
CA ARG A 161 3.04 13.99 4.56
C ARG A 161 1.64 14.52 4.23
N CYS A 162 1.10 14.14 3.08
CA CYS A 162 -0.26 14.53 2.67
C CYS A 162 -1.31 13.95 3.64
N GLU A 163 -1.22 12.66 3.93
CA GLU A 163 -2.15 11.97 4.83
C GLU A 163 -2.08 12.54 6.26
N ASN A 164 -0.88 12.72 6.82
CA ASN A 164 -0.74 13.30 8.15
C ASN A 164 -1.34 14.71 8.23
N ARG A 165 -1.19 15.53 7.18
CA ARG A 165 -1.83 16.86 7.12
C ARG A 165 -3.35 16.76 7.08
N ALA A 166 -3.89 15.85 6.26
CA ALA A 166 -5.33 15.65 6.13
C ALA A 166 -5.95 15.14 7.44
N LEU A 167 -5.31 14.18 8.11
CA LEU A 167 -5.76 13.65 9.40
C LEU A 167 -5.72 14.72 10.51
N THR A 168 -4.65 15.53 10.57
CA THR A 168 -4.58 16.64 11.54
C THR A 168 -5.71 17.64 11.30
N ALA A 169 -5.91 18.08 10.06
CA ALA A 169 -6.95 19.05 9.71
C ALA A 169 -8.36 18.53 10.03
N ALA A 170 -8.62 17.23 9.83
CA ALA A 170 -9.92 16.62 10.11
C ALA A 170 -10.19 16.38 11.61
N THR A 171 -9.15 16.39 12.45
CA THR A 171 -9.25 16.15 13.90
C THR A 171 -9.27 17.46 14.71
N THR A 172 -8.81 18.58 14.14
CA THR A 172 -8.87 19.89 14.80
C THR A 172 -10.33 20.38 14.86
N PRO A 173 -10.90 20.61 16.07
CA PRO A 173 -12.25 21.17 16.17
C PRO A 173 -12.29 22.57 15.56
N THR A 174 -13.26 22.82 14.69
CA THR A 174 -13.52 24.15 14.15
C THR A 174 -14.04 25.02 15.30
N THR A 175 -13.21 25.90 15.86
CA THR A 175 -13.69 26.93 16.78
C THR A 175 -14.68 27.82 16.02
N PRO A 176 -15.93 28.00 16.48
CA PRO A 176 -16.85 28.94 15.85
C PRO A 176 -16.24 30.34 15.91
N ALA A 177 -16.30 31.08 14.80
CA ALA A 177 -15.91 32.48 14.80
C ALA A 177 -16.79 33.26 15.80
N PRO A 178 -16.23 34.18 16.62
CA PRO A 178 -17.06 35.04 17.46
C PRO A 178 -17.97 35.89 16.56
N ALA A 179 -19.25 35.94 16.93
CA ALA A 179 -20.31 36.68 16.26
C ALA A 179 -20.12 38.19 16.36
#